data_AF-A0A519N8E2-F1
#
_entry.id   AF-A0A519N8E2-F1
#
_cell.length_a   1.000
_cell.length_b   1.000
_cell.length_c   1.000
_cell.angle_alpha   90.00
_cell.angle_beta   90.00
_cell.angle_gamma   90.00
#
_symmetry.space_group_name_H-M   'P 1'
#
loop_
_entity.id
_entity.type
_entity.pdbx_description
1 polymer ?
#
loop_
_entity_poly.entity_id
_entity_poly.type
_entity_poly.pdbx_seq_one_letter_code
_entity_poly.pdbx_strand_id
1 'polypeptide(L)'
;MKFYARFAYYIFGFAIGIFFVSMIWSQKGTSCNYFPNARVLNDIRQKPFYYSPAADSAIAKGVISKDEIKMILTNGDVDFSQSNKNTNGGKLYIIEGETAKNQAVVLEVVNQTDKATLRSVKAVSDK
;
A
#
# COMPACT_ATOMS: atom_id res chain seq x y z
N MET A 1 -19.16 -47.00 13.23
CA MET A 1 -19.28 -45.69 13.91
C MET A 1 -20.38 -44.89 13.24
N LYS A 2 -21.21 -44.15 13.99
CA LYS A 2 -22.25 -43.27 13.42
C LYS A 2 -21.59 -42.08 12.70
N PHE A 3 -22.20 -41.58 11.61
CA PHE A 3 -21.67 -40.46 10.81
C PHE A 3 -21.27 -39.25 11.67
N TYR A 4 -22.11 -38.87 12.63
CA TYR A 4 -21.86 -37.76 13.54
C TYR A 4 -20.58 -37.91 14.37
N ALA A 5 -20.25 -39.12 14.82
CA ALA A 5 -19.03 -39.37 15.60
C ALA A 5 -17.78 -39.19 14.73
N ARG A 6 -17.83 -39.63 13.48
CA ARG A 6 -16.75 -39.44 12.51
C ARG A 6 -16.59 -37.96 12.14
N PHE A 7 -17.69 -37.24 11.95
CA PHE A 7 -17.68 -35.81 11.65
C PHE A 7 -17.10 -34.98 12.82
N ALA A 8 -17.53 -35.26 14.05
CA ALA A 8 -17.01 -34.60 15.25
C ALA A 8 -15.50 -34.82 15.41
N TYR A 9 -15.01 -36.04 15.16
CA TYR A 9 -13.58 -36.36 15.23
C TYR A 9 -12.75 -35.54 14.23
N TYR A 10 -13.23 -35.38 12.98
CA TYR A 10 -12.53 -34.57 11.98
C TYR A 10 -12.57 -33.06 12.28
N ILE A 11 -13.71 -32.53 12.73
CA ILE A 11 -13.82 -31.11 13.09
C ILE A 11 -12.94 -30.78 14.30
N PHE A 12 -12.83 -31.67 15.27
CA PHE A 12 -11.94 -31.47 16.41
C PHE A 12 -10.47 -31.38 15.98
N GLY A 13 -10.00 -32.30 15.14
CA GLY A 13 -8.65 -32.24 14.58
C GLY A 13 -8.42 -31.00 13.71
N PHE A 14 -9.41 -30.62 12.89
CA PHE A 14 -9.35 -29.42 12.06
C PHE A 14 -9.31 -28.13 12.88
N ALA A 15 -10.09 -28.04 13.96
CA ALA A 15 -10.08 -26.89 14.87
C ALA A 15 -8.72 -26.72 15.56
N ILE A 16 -8.11 -27.82 16.02
CA ILE A 16 -6.74 -27.80 16.55
C ILE A 16 -5.75 -27.32 15.48
N GLY A 17 -5.89 -27.81 14.25
CA GLY A 17 -5.07 -27.36 13.11
C GLY A 17 -5.18 -25.85 12.85
N ILE A 18 -6.40 -25.32 12.80
CA ILE A 18 -6.64 -23.88 12.63
C ILE A 18 -6.02 -23.09 13.77
N PHE A 19 -6.13 -23.56 15.01
CA PHE A 19 -5.54 -22.88 16.17
C PHE A 19 -4.03 -22.67 15.99
N PHE A 20 -3.29 -23.72 15.62
CA PHE A 20 -1.84 -23.60 15.38
C PHE A 20 -1.51 -22.68 14.19
N VAL A 21 -2.23 -22.80 13.07
CA VAL A 21 -2.01 -21.93 11.90
C VAL A 21 -2.25 -20.46 12.27
N SER A 22 -3.30 -20.17 13.06
CA SER A 22 -3.62 -18.82 13.50
C SER A 22 -2.54 -18.18 14.37
N MET A 23 -1.88 -18.97 15.24
CA MET A 23 -0.75 -18.48 16.05
C MET A 23 0.45 -18.11 15.18
N ILE A 24 0.78 -18.93 14.16
CA ILE A 24 1.91 -18.67 13.26
C ILE A 24 1.66 -17.41 12.40
N TRP A 25 0.44 -17.23 11.90
CA TRP A 25 0.10 -16.06 11.07
C TRP A 25 -0.02 -14.77 11.88
N SER A 26 -0.53 -14.83 13.12
CA SER A 26 -0.66 -13.65 14.00
C SER A 26 0.70 -12.98 14.28
N GLN A 27 1.78 -13.76 14.34
CA GLN A 27 3.12 -13.21 14.57
C GLN A 27 3.78 -12.63 13.32
N LYS A 28 3.35 -13.02 12.11
CA LYS A 28 4.07 -12.68 10.87
C LYS A 28 3.59 -11.40 10.17
N GLY A 29 2.58 -10.70 10.69
CA GLY A 29 2.07 -9.47 10.05
C GLY A 29 1.73 -9.67 8.57
N THR A 30 1.32 -10.88 8.17
CA THR A 30 1.18 -11.28 6.77
C THR A 30 0.00 -10.58 6.15
N SER A 31 0.27 -9.61 5.26
CA SER A 31 -0.75 -9.00 4.41
C SER A 31 -0.86 -9.76 3.09
N CYS A 32 -2.08 -10.15 2.73
CA CYS A 32 -2.40 -10.80 1.47
C CYS A 32 -2.62 -9.75 0.37
N ASN A 33 -1.55 -9.19 -0.19
CA ASN A 33 -1.61 -8.16 -1.25
C ASN A 33 -1.83 -8.80 -2.64
N TYR A 34 -3.03 -9.33 -2.88
CA TYR A 34 -3.37 -9.97 -4.15
C TYR A 34 -3.76 -8.99 -5.26
N PHE A 35 -4.39 -7.87 -4.91
CA PHE A 35 -4.87 -6.89 -5.89
C PHE A 35 -3.74 -6.01 -6.45
N PRO A 36 -3.81 -5.59 -7.73
CA PRO A 36 -2.80 -4.75 -8.35
C PRO A 36 -2.48 -3.47 -7.57
N ASN A 37 -3.51 -2.76 -7.07
CA ASN A 37 -3.34 -1.54 -6.27
C ASN A 37 -2.49 -1.83 -5.02
N ALA A 38 -2.94 -2.78 -4.18
CA ALA A 38 -2.25 -3.18 -2.96
C ALA A 38 -0.80 -3.66 -3.22
N ARG A 39 -0.57 -4.35 -4.35
CA ARG A 39 0.78 -4.82 -4.73
C ARG A 39 1.72 -3.65 -5.03
N VAL A 40 1.28 -2.66 -5.82
CA VAL A 40 2.10 -1.49 -6.17
C VAL A 40 2.41 -0.67 -4.92
N LEU A 41 1.39 -0.36 -4.12
CA LEU A 41 1.56 0.40 -2.88
C LEU A 41 2.51 -0.31 -1.91
N ASN A 42 2.36 -1.63 -1.74
CA ASN A 42 3.25 -2.41 -0.90
C ASN A 42 4.69 -2.43 -1.41
N ASP A 43 4.90 -2.60 -2.71
CA ASP A 43 6.23 -2.57 -3.33
C ASP A 43 6.93 -1.22 -3.12
N ILE A 44 6.19 -0.11 -3.25
CA ILE A 44 6.72 1.23 -2.98
C ILE A 44 7.10 1.38 -1.49
N ARG A 45 6.26 0.91 -0.56
CA ARG A 45 6.51 1.01 0.89
C ARG A 45 7.68 0.15 1.39
N GLN A 46 7.97 -0.95 0.72
CA GLN A 46 9.07 -1.85 1.11
C GLN A 46 10.46 -1.33 0.72
N LYS A 47 10.52 -0.31 -0.15
CA LYS A 47 11.77 0.25 -0.66
C LYS A 47 12.17 1.52 0.10
N PRO A 48 13.47 1.86 0.14
CA PRO A 48 13.94 3.17 0.57
C PRO A 48 13.23 4.29 -0.20
N PHE A 49 12.63 5.23 0.53
CA PHE A 49 11.81 6.30 -0.03
C PHE A 49 12.56 7.64 -0.04
N TYR A 50 12.73 8.22 -1.22
CA TYR A 50 13.44 9.48 -1.46
C TYR A 50 12.48 10.57 -1.90
N TYR A 51 12.84 11.81 -1.61
CA TYR A 51 12.08 13.00 -2.01
C TYR A 51 12.86 13.78 -3.06
N SER A 52 12.17 14.22 -4.10
CA SER A 52 12.75 15.17 -5.06
C SER A 52 12.68 16.60 -4.52
N PRO A 53 13.46 17.55 -5.06
CA PRO A 53 13.41 18.94 -4.63
C PRO A 53 12.02 19.58 -4.72
N ALA A 54 11.21 19.16 -5.70
CA ALA A 54 9.82 19.63 -5.84
C ALA A 54 8.91 19.09 -4.71
N ALA A 55 9.10 17.83 -4.33
CA ALA A 55 8.39 17.23 -3.21
C ALA A 55 8.81 17.85 -1.87
N ASP A 56 10.11 18.08 -1.66
CA ASP A 56 10.61 18.76 -0.46
C ASP A 56 10.05 20.18 -0.34
N SER A 57 9.94 20.91 -1.46
CA SER A 57 9.28 22.22 -1.48
C SER A 57 7.80 22.15 -1.10
N ALA A 58 7.06 21.13 -1.55
CA ALA A 58 5.66 20.94 -1.20
C ALA A 58 5.48 20.64 0.30
N ILE A 59 6.37 19.83 0.88
CA ILE A 59 6.39 19.53 2.32
C ILE A 59 6.76 20.79 3.12
N ALA A 60 7.78 21.54 2.69
CA ALA A 60 8.20 22.78 3.35
C ALA A 60 7.13 23.87 3.32
N LYS A 61 6.31 23.91 2.26
CA LYS A 61 5.16 24.82 2.14
C LYS A 61 3.94 24.36 2.96
N GLY A 62 4.01 23.19 3.60
CA GLY A 62 2.91 22.64 4.40
C GLY A 62 1.72 22.15 3.57
N VAL A 63 1.93 21.86 2.28
CA VAL A 63 0.89 21.30 1.41
C VAL A 63 0.55 19.87 1.83
N ILE A 64 1.55 19.11 2.23
CA ILE A 64 1.40 17.75 2.73
C ILE A 64 2.50 17.43 3.76
N SER A 65 2.15 16.65 4.79
CA SER A 65 3.09 16.13 5.78
C SER A 65 3.63 14.75 5.39
N LYS A 66 4.77 14.36 5.97
CA LYS A 66 5.35 13.02 5.74
C LYS A 66 4.43 11.89 6.21
N ASP A 67 3.64 12.11 7.24
CA ASP A 67 2.71 11.11 7.76
C ASP A 67 1.49 10.95 6.86
N GLU A 68 0.99 12.03 6.28
CA GLU A 68 -0.06 11.98 5.25
C GLU A 68 0.43 11.26 3.99
N ILE A 69 1.68 11.48 3.56
CA ILE A 69 2.26 10.72 2.44
C ILE A 69 2.26 9.22 2.76
N LYS A 70 2.69 8.81 3.97
CA LYS A 70 2.65 7.40 4.38
C LYS A 70 1.21 6.86 4.41
N MET A 71 0.26 7.66 4.86
CA MET A 71 -1.15 7.29 4.89
C MET A 71 -1.70 7.06 3.47
N ILE A 72 -1.41 7.96 2.53
CA ILE A 72 -1.80 7.83 1.12
C ILE A 72 -1.10 6.62 0.48
N LEU A 73 0.18 6.38 0.77
CA LEU A 73 0.86 5.17 0.31
C LEU A 73 0.31 3.88 0.95
N THR A 74 -0.49 3.98 2.01
CA THR A 74 -1.11 2.84 2.68
C THR A 74 -2.52 2.57 2.14
N ASN A 75 -3.33 3.62 2.01
CA ASN A 75 -4.77 3.53 1.76
C ASN A 75 -5.22 4.17 0.43
N GLY A 76 -4.31 4.78 -0.33
CA GLY A 76 -4.62 5.46 -1.59
C GLY A 76 -4.99 4.49 -2.71
N ASP A 77 -5.38 5.07 -3.84
CA ASP A 77 -5.68 4.33 -5.06
C ASP A 77 -4.69 4.68 -6.18
N VAL A 78 -4.26 3.67 -6.93
CA VAL A 78 -3.32 3.85 -8.04
C VAL A 78 -4.13 4.00 -9.32
N ASP A 79 -4.05 5.16 -9.96
CA ASP A 79 -4.63 5.36 -11.29
C ASP A 79 -3.76 4.65 -12.34
N PHE A 80 -4.09 3.38 -12.63
CA PHE A 80 -3.41 2.58 -13.64
C PHE A 80 -3.56 3.11 -15.06
N SER A 81 -4.54 3.99 -15.33
CA SER A 81 -4.73 4.57 -16.67
C SER A 81 -3.64 5.60 -17.01
N GLN A 82 -3.19 6.34 -16.00
CA GLN A 82 -2.13 7.35 -16.15
C GLN A 82 -0.75 6.88 -15.67
N SER A 83 -0.71 5.73 -14.98
CA SER A 83 0.50 5.10 -14.42
C SER A 83 1.21 4.12 -15.37
N ASN A 84 2.25 3.46 -14.87
CA ASN A 84 3.05 2.44 -15.56
C ASN A 84 3.83 2.99 -16.78
N LYS A 85 4.17 4.27 -16.74
CA LYS A 85 5.01 4.92 -17.74
C LYS A 85 6.49 4.74 -17.37
N ASN A 86 7.32 4.36 -18.34
CA ASN A 86 8.76 4.28 -18.11
C ASN A 86 9.32 5.69 -17.90
N THR A 87 9.97 5.93 -16.77
CA THR A 87 10.56 7.23 -16.40
C THR A 87 11.79 7.01 -15.55
N ASN A 88 12.93 7.60 -15.94
CA ASN A 88 14.20 7.56 -15.22
C ASN A 88 14.63 6.14 -14.76
N GLY A 89 14.48 5.12 -15.63
CA GLY A 89 14.85 3.74 -15.29
C GLY A 89 13.92 3.04 -14.31
N GLY A 90 12.74 3.61 -14.04
CA GLY A 90 11.66 3.00 -13.25
C GLY A 90 10.29 3.23 -13.88
N LYS A 91 9.24 2.92 -13.12
CA LYS A 91 7.84 3.12 -13.51
C LYS A 91 7.22 4.26 -12.72
N LEU A 92 6.58 5.18 -13.41
CA LEU A 92 5.80 6.25 -12.79
C LEU A 92 4.42 5.72 -12.39
N TYR A 93 4.05 5.92 -11.12
CA TYR A 93 2.73 5.66 -10.58
C TYR A 93 2.11 6.96 -10.08
N ILE A 94 0.84 7.14 -10.42
CA ILE A 94 -0.02 8.21 -9.95
C ILE A 94 -0.91 7.62 -8.87
N ILE A 95 -0.78 8.15 -7.66
CA ILE A 95 -1.48 7.66 -6.47
C ILE A 95 -2.39 8.77 -5.99
N GLU A 96 -3.68 8.52 -6.02
CA GLU A 96 -4.71 9.41 -5.51
C GLU A 96 -4.98 9.08 -4.04
N GLY A 97 -5.11 10.11 -3.22
CA GLY A 97 -5.49 9.92 -1.83
C GLY A 97 -5.94 11.21 -1.19
N GLU A 98 -6.47 11.07 0.01
CA GLU A 98 -6.98 12.18 0.78
C GLU A 98 -6.03 12.49 1.93
N THR A 99 -5.82 13.78 2.14
CA THR A 99 -5.09 14.32 3.30
C THR A 99 -5.98 14.22 4.55
N ALA A 100 -5.43 14.28 5.77
CA ALA A 100 -6.21 14.27 7.01
C ALA A 100 -7.26 15.42 7.08
N LYS A 101 -7.11 16.44 6.25
CA LYS A 101 -8.03 17.58 6.08
C LYS A 101 -9.07 17.37 4.98
N ASN A 102 -9.26 16.13 4.49
CA ASN A 102 -10.16 15.79 3.40
C ASN A 102 -9.85 16.51 2.07
N GLN A 103 -8.57 16.83 1.85
CA GLN A 103 -8.10 17.44 0.60
C GLN A 103 -7.58 16.34 -0.33
N ALA A 104 -8.15 16.25 -1.53
CA ALA A 104 -7.70 15.34 -2.57
C ALA A 104 -6.30 15.73 -3.06
N VAL A 105 -5.37 14.79 -2.98
CA VAL A 105 -3.97 14.97 -3.37
C VAL A 105 -3.55 13.82 -4.27
N VAL A 106 -2.81 14.17 -5.31
CA VAL A 106 -2.23 13.22 -6.25
C VAL A 106 -0.71 13.22 -6.05
N LEU A 107 -0.17 12.03 -5.76
CA LEU A 107 1.25 11.78 -5.63
C LEU A 107 1.80 11.16 -6.91
N GLU A 108 2.87 11.74 -7.44
CA GLU A 108 3.63 11.15 -8.55
C GLU A 108 4.86 10.45 -7.99
N VAL A 109 4.84 9.12 -7.98
CA VAL A 109 5.92 8.29 -7.43
C VAL A 109 6.61 7.53 -8.56
N VAL A 110 7.93 7.69 -8.67
CA VAL A 110 8.76 6.87 -9.55
C VAL A 110 9.27 5.69 -8.75
N ASN A 111 8.82 4.49 -9.13
CA ASN A 111 9.19 3.23 -8.51
C ASN A 111 10.28 2.55 -9.35
N GLN A 112 11.48 2.43 -8.79
CA GLN A 112 12.64 1.74 -9.35
C GLN A 112 12.83 0.39 -8.66
N THR A 113 13.79 -0.42 -9.12
CA THR A 113 14.04 -1.75 -8.53
C THR A 113 14.53 -1.67 -7.09
N ASP A 114 15.38 -0.69 -6.78
CA ASP A 114 16.07 -0.52 -5.50
C ASP A 114 15.48 0.57 -4.61
N LYS A 115 14.76 1.54 -5.18
CA LYS A 115 14.23 2.71 -4.45
C LYS A 115 12.93 3.24 -5.03
N ALA A 116 12.20 4.00 -4.21
CA ALA A 116 11.04 4.78 -4.63
C ALA A 116 11.32 6.27 -4.44
N THR A 117 10.97 7.11 -5.41
CA THR A 117 11.19 8.56 -5.35
C THR A 117 9.89 9.32 -5.57
N LEU A 118 9.53 10.21 -4.65
CA LEU A 118 8.42 11.14 -4.81
C LEU A 118 8.83 12.29 -5.72
N ARG A 119 8.26 12.34 -6.93
CA ARG A 119 8.61 13.32 -7.96
C ARG A 119 7.85 14.63 -7.78
N SER A 120 6.56 14.57 -7.50
CA SER A 120 5.75 15.77 -7.30
C SER A 120 4.50 15.46 -6.49
N VAL A 121 3.93 16.49 -5.90
CA VAL A 121 2.67 16.47 -5.17
C VAL A 121 1.76 17.50 -5.83
N LYS A 122 0.59 17.08 -6.28
CA LYS A 122 -0.44 17.96 -6.86
C LYS A 122 -1.64 17.96 -5.94
N ALA A 123 -2.00 19.10 -5.39
CA ALA A 123 -3.29 19.27 -4.73
C ALA A 123 -4.37 19.35 -5.81
N VAL A 124 -5.36 18.45 -5.76
CA VAL A 124 -6.54 18.55 -6.60
C VAL A 124 -7.44 19.57 -5.93
N SER A 125 -7.42 20.80 -6.45
CA SER A 125 -8.41 21.78 -6.04
C SER A 125 -9.73 21.35 -6.66
N ASP A 126 -10.64 20.82 -5.85
CA ASP A 126 -12.04 20.71 -6.24
C ASP A 126 -12.51 22.08 -6.74
N LYS A 127 -13.21 22.04 -7.88
CA LYS A 127 -13.77 23.21 -8.54
C LYS A 127 -15.23 23.34 -8.16
#